data_AF-A0A1E3WEH0-F1
#
_entry.id   AF-A0A1E3WEH0-F1
#
_cell.length_a   1.000
_cell.length_b   1.000
_cell.length_c   1.000
_cell.angle_alpha   90.00
_cell.angle_beta   90.00
_cell.angle_gamma   90.00
#
_symmetry.space_group_name_H-M   'P 1'
#
loop_
_entity.id
_entity.type
_entity.pdbx_description
1 polymer ?
#
loop_
_entity_poly.entity_id
_entity_poly.type
_entity_poly.pdbx_seq_one_letter_code
_entity_poly.pdbx_strand_id
1 'polypeptide(L)'
;MTTARRQQISVDATPYYHCVSRCVRRSLLCGIDPLTKQNFEHRREWIKNKMYALSQVYCIDICAYAIMSNHYHLVMHINRDKATTLSNHEVVERWQQEHKLPSLVHAGYWGN
;
A
#
# COMPACT_ATOMS: atom_id res chain seq x y z
N MET A 1 4.27 12.66 -22.07
CA MET A 1 3.11 13.10 -21.28
C MET A 1 2.92 12.13 -20.13
N THR A 2 2.61 12.62 -18.92
CA THR A 2 2.30 11.76 -17.77
C THR A 2 0.87 11.22 -17.87
N THR A 3 0.70 9.92 -17.96
CA THR A 3 -0.62 9.25 -17.96
C THR A 3 -1.16 9.17 -16.53
N ALA A 4 -2.48 9.38 -16.35
CA ALA A 4 -3.10 9.23 -15.04
C ALA A 4 -3.00 7.77 -14.56
N ARG A 5 -2.70 7.52 -13.27
CA ARG A 5 -2.52 6.15 -12.74
C ARG A 5 -3.68 5.21 -13.04
N ARG A 6 -4.92 5.72 -13.00
CA ARG A 6 -6.13 4.93 -13.34
C ARG A 6 -6.15 4.42 -14.78
N GLN A 7 -5.42 5.08 -15.69
CA GLN A 7 -5.29 4.68 -17.09
C GLN A 7 -4.06 3.78 -17.33
N GLN A 8 -3.25 3.52 -16.30
CA GLN A 8 -2.06 2.67 -16.38
C GLN A 8 -2.34 1.23 -15.90
N ILE A 9 -3.55 0.96 -15.41
CA ILE A 9 -3.95 -0.31 -14.81
C ILE A 9 -5.08 -0.91 -15.64
N SER A 10 -4.90 -2.14 -16.12
CA SER A 10 -5.92 -2.95 -16.79
C SER A 10 -5.85 -4.37 -16.22
N VAL A 11 -6.76 -4.68 -15.30
CA VAL A 11 -6.78 -5.99 -14.64
C VAL A 11 -7.18 -7.12 -15.60
N ASP A 12 -7.89 -6.77 -16.69
CA ASP A 12 -8.24 -7.73 -17.74
C ASP A 12 -7.03 -8.12 -18.60
N ALA A 13 -6.02 -7.24 -18.73
CA ALA A 13 -4.77 -7.54 -19.41
C ALA A 13 -3.78 -8.30 -18.51
N THR A 14 -3.65 -7.87 -17.25
CA THR A 14 -2.84 -8.56 -16.24
C THR A 14 -3.24 -8.13 -14.83
N PRO A 15 -3.34 -9.07 -13.87
CA PRO A 15 -3.51 -8.73 -12.46
C PRO A 15 -2.19 -8.41 -11.75
N TYR A 16 -1.04 -8.58 -12.41
CA TYR A 16 0.29 -8.38 -11.82
C TYR A 16 0.88 -7.02 -12.19
N TYR A 17 1.39 -6.31 -11.19
CA TYR A 17 1.99 -4.98 -11.38
C TYR A 17 3.29 -4.82 -10.60
N HIS A 18 4.25 -4.14 -11.21
CA HIS A 18 5.46 -3.69 -10.58
C HIS A 18 5.34 -2.20 -10.25
N CYS A 19 5.18 -1.87 -8.98
CA CYS A 19 5.13 -0.50 -8.49
C CYS A 19 6.49 -0.09 -7.95
N VAL A 20 6.89 1.15 -8.28
CA VAL A 20 8.13 1.76 -7.81
C VAL A 20 7.81 3.13 -7.25
N SER A 21 8.30 3.41 -6.05
CA SER A 21 8.26 4.75 -5.46
C SER A 21 9.66 5.16 -5.04
N ARG A 22 10.06 6.37 -5.44
CA ARG A 22 11.40 6.90 -5.23
C ARG A 22 11.32 8.26 -4.56
N CYS A 23 12.13 8.45 -3.54
CA CYS A 23 12.41 9.75 -2.97
C CYS A 23 13.42 10.50 -3.85
N VAL A 24 13.16 11.79 -4.05
CA VAL A 24 14.04 12.71 -4.78
C VAL A 24 14.69 13.71 -3.82
N ARG A 25 15.58 14.58 -4.32
CA ARG A 25 16.21 15.65 -3.54
C ARG A 25 16.89 15.17 -2.25
N ARG A 26 17.51 13.98 -2.30
CA ARG A 26 18.22 13.34 -1.19
C ARG A 26 17.37 13.04 0.05
N SER A 27 16.04 13.01 -0.09
CA SER A 27 15.21 12.37 0.93
C SER A 27 15.47 10.86 0.92
N LEU A 28 15.72 10.29 2.10
CA LEU A 28 15.96 8.86 2.29
C LEU A 28 14.73 8.21 2.92
N LEU A 29 14.30 7.09 2.35
CA LEU A 29 13.32 6.19 2.97
C LEU A 29 13.93 5.51 4.19
N CYS A 30 15.16 5.03 4.05
CA CYS A 30 15.95 4.34 5.09
C CYS A 30 17.44 4.46 4.78
N GLY A 31 18.30 3.80 5.57
CA GLY A 31 19.76 3.90 5.44
C GLY A 31 20.36 5.12 6.13
N ILE A 32 21.67 5.27 5.97
CA ILE A 32 22.46 6.36 6.56
C ILE A 32 22.70 7.41 5.48
N ASP A 33 22.41 8.68 5.78
CA ASP A 33 22.78 9.78 4.89
C ASP A 33 24.31 9.95 4.88
N PRO A 34 24.98 9.81 3.72
CA PRO A 34 26.43 9.91 3.66
C PRO A 34 26.98 11.30 4.06
N LEU A 35 26.19 12.38 3.94
CA LEU A 35 26.61 13.74 4.28
C LEU A 35 26.36 14.07 5.75
N THR A 36 25.11 13.93 6.21
CA THR A 36 24.73 14.32 7.58
C THR A 36 25.04 13.23 8.60
N LYS A 37 25.35 12.01 8.14
CA LYS A 37 25.51 10.79 8.95
C LYS A 37 24.24 10.39 9.72
N GLN A 38 23.10 11.03 9.44
CA GLN A 38 21.84 10.70 10.08
C GLN A 38 21.37 9.30 9.66
N ASN A 39 20.95 8.50 10.63
CA ASN A 39 20.52 7.12 10.42
C ASN A 39 18.98 7.01 10.37
N PHE A 40 18.45 6.59 9.22
CA PHE A 40 17.04 6.34 8.98
C PHE A 40 16.71 4.85 8.84
N GLU A 41 17.66 3.96 9.12
CA GLU A 41 17.53 2.52 8.88
C GLU A 41 16.35 1.88 9.62
N HIS A 42 16.00 2.40 10.80
CA HIS A 42 14.83 1.99 11.57
C HIS A 42 13.51 2.04 10.76
N ARG A 43 13.44 2.88 9.73
CA ARG A 43 12.25 3.01 8.86
C ARG A 43 12.08 1.84 7.90
N ARG A 44 13.13 1.07 7.59
CA ARG A 44 13.03 -0.07 6.65
C ARG A 44 12.00 -1.08 7.12
N GLU A 45 12.08 -1.45 8.39
CA GLU A 45 11.16 -2.40 9.01
C GLU A 45 9.74 -1.86 9.03
N TRP A 46 9.58 -0.57 9.36
CA TRP A 46 8.28 0.11 9.31
C TRP A 46 7.68 0.09 7.90
N ILE A 47 8.47 0.39 6.86
CA ILE A 47 8.03 0.36 5.45
C ILE A 47 7.58 -1.06 5.08
N LYS A 48 8.37 -2.08 5.42
CA LYS A 48 8.04 -3.49 5.17
C LYS A 48 6.71 -3.85 5.83
N ASN A 49 6.56 -3.56 7.12
CA ASN A 49 5.35 -3.89 7.87
C ASN A 49 4.14 -3.13 7.33
N LYS A 50 4.33 -1.89 6.87
CA LYS A 50 3.27 -1.12 6.21
C LYS A 50 2.84 -1.76 4.89
N MET A 51 3.76 -2.24 4.07
CA MET A 51 3.42 -2.96 2.84
C MET A 51 2.52 -4.16 3.13
N TYR A 52 2.89 -4.99 4.11
CA TYR A 52 2.09 -6.15 4.52
C TYR A 52 0.73 -5.78 5.11
N ALA A 53 0.66 -4.74 5.95
CA ALA A 53 -0.61 -4.28 6.51
C ALA A 53 -1.57 -3.81 5.40
N LEU A 54 -1.08 -2.98 4.48
CA LEU A 54 -1.88 -2.49 3.35
C LEU A 54 -2.30 -3.61 2.40
N SER A 55 -1.49 -4.67 2.27
CA SER A 55 -1.85 -5.80 1.42
C SER A 55 -3.10 -6.54 1.91
N GLN A 56 -3.26 -6.65 3.23
CA GLN A 56 -4.45 -7.22 3.85
C GLN A 56 -5.68 -6.35 3.67
N VAL A 57 -5.52 -5.03 3.72
CA VAL A 57 -6.63 -4.07 3.56
C VAL A 57 -7.15 -4.05 2.13
N TYR A 58 -6.26 -3.98 1.13
CA TYR A 58 -6.64 -3.71 -0.27
C TYR A 58 -6.84 -4.94 -1.15
N CYS A 59 -6.90 -6.14 -0.58
CA CYS A 59 -7.02 -7.39 -1.36
C CYS A 59 -5.95 -7.49 -2.45
N ILE A 60 -4.70 -7.23 -2.07
CA ILE A 60 -3.54 -7.42 -2.94
C ILE A 60 -2.61 -8.46 -2.30
N ASP A 61 -2.00 -9.28 -3.15
CA ASP A 61 -0.96 -10.22 -2.73
C ASP A 61 0.41 -9.65 -3.07
N ILE A 62 1.36 -9.74 -2.15
CA ILE A 62 2.74 -9.32 -2.40
C ILE A 62 3.49 -10.50 -3.01
N CYS A 63 3.88 -10.39 -4.28
CA CYS A 63 4.68 -11.41 -4.96
C CYS A 63 6.17 -11.27 -4.62
N ALA A 64 6.66 -10.03 -4.61
CA ALA A 64 8.05 -9.71 -4.27
C ALA A 64 8.16 -8.25 -3.83
N TYR A 65 9.18 -7.92 -3.04
CA TYR A 65 9.51 -6.54 -2.71
C TYR A 65 11.01 -6.35 -2.52
N ALA A 66 11.48 -5.13 -2.73
CA ALA A 66 12.83 -4.71 -2.36
C ALA A 66 12.79 -3.28 -1.83
N ILE A 67 13.37 -3.05 -0.66
CA ILE A 67 13.47 -1.71 -0.05
C ILE A 67 14.92 -1.27 -0.13
N MET A 68 15.18 -0.11 -0.70
CA MET A 68 16.51 0.52 -0.75
C MET A 68 16.45 1.86 -0.01
N SER A 69 17.60 2.50 0.15
CA SER A 69 17.71 3.74 0.91
C SER A 69 16.83 4.88 0.37
N ASN A 70 16.66 4.96 -0.95
CA ASN A 70 15.93 6.06 -1.61
C ASN A 70 14.73 5.62 -2.46
N HIS A 71 14.43 4.32 -2.57
CA HIS A 71 13.24 3.84 -3.28
C HIS A 71 12.81 2.47 -2.76
N TYR A 72 11.66 2.00 -3.22
CA TYR A 72 11.27 0.59 -3.10
C TYR A 72 10.68 0.08 -4.41
N HIS A 73 10.76 -1.23 -4.59
CA HIS A 73 10.07 -2.01 -5.60
C HIS A 73 9.05 -2.90 -4.91
N LEU A 74 7.83 -2.96 -5.45
CA LEU A 74 6.76 -3.83 -4.99
C LEU A 74 6.14 -4.51 -6.21
N VAL A 75 6.25 -5.84 -6.28
CA VAL A 75 5.53 -6.66 -7.26
C VAL A 75 4.31 -7.20 -6.55
N MET A 76 3.12 -6.85 -7.06
CA MET A 76 1.85 -7.20 -6.44
C MET A 76 0.90 -7.83 -7.44
N HIS A 77 -0.03 -8.63 -6.91
CA HIS A 77 -1.15 -9.24 -7.62
C HIS A 77 -2.45 -8.65 -7.08
N ILE A 78 -3.33 -8.18 -7.97
CA ILE A 78 -4.67 -7.70 -7.61
C ILE A 78 -5.59 -8.91 -7.48
N ASN A 79 -5.97 -9.24 -6.24
CA ASN A 79 -6.79 -10.42 -5.95
C ASN A 79 -8.28 -10.08 -6.10
N ARG A 80 -8.77 -10.09 -7.35
CA ARG A 80 -10.17 -9.79 -7.68
C ARG A 80 -11.12 -10.75 -6.99
N ASP A 81 -10.79 -12.04 -6.97
CA ASP A 81 -11.67 -13.07 -6.40
C ASP A 81 -11.94 -12.77 -4.93
N LYS A 82 -10.88 -12.55 -4.14
CA LYS A 82 -10.99 -12.13 -2.74
C LYS A 82 -11.82 -10.85 -2.60
N ALA A 83 -11.55 -9.83 -3.42
CA ALA A 83 -12.28 -8.58 -3.36
C ALA A 83 -13.78 -8.75 -3.65
N THR A 84 -14.15 -9.59 -4.62
CA THR A 84 -15.54 -9.85 -4.99
C THR A 84 -16.30 -10.72 -3.99
N THR A 85 -15.60 -11.48 -3.17
CA THR A 85 -16.22 -12.28 -2.09
C THR A 85 -16.53 -11.50 -0.82
N LEU A 86 -16.00 -10.27 -0.68
CA LEU A 86 -16.23 -9.48 0.52
C LEU A 86 -17.66 -8.93 0.57
N SER A 87 -18.29 -9.08 1.72
CA SER A 87 -19.50 -8.33 2.06
C SER A 87 -19.20 -6.84 2.23
N ASN A 88 -20.23 -5.99 2.12
CA ASN A 88 -20.11 -4.55 2.39
C ASN A 88 -19.54 -4.28 3.79
N HIS A 89 -19.91 -5.12 4.76
CA HIS A 89 -19.40 -5.04 6.13
C HIS A 89 -17.88 -5.26 6.18
N GLU A 90 -17.38 -6.34 5.58
CA GLU A 90 -15.95 -6.64 5.54
C GLU A 90 -15.16 -5.58 4.76
N VAL A 91 -15.75 -4.99 3.72
CA VAL A 91 -15.14 -3.86 2.99
C VAL A 91 -14.93 -2.67 3.92
N VAL A 92 -15.95 -2.30 4.71
CA VAL A 92 -15.85 -1.20 5.70
C VAL A 92 -14.85 -1.54 6.80
N GLU A 93 -14.89 -2.76 7.35
CA GLU A 93 -13.97 -3.21 8.39
C GLU A 93 -12.51 -3.24 7.94
N ARG A 94 -12.23 -3.52 6.67
CA ARG A 94 -10.87 -3.41 6.12
C ARG A 94 -10.48 -1.96 5.95
N TRP A 95 -11.36 -1.14 5.38
CA TRP A 95 -11.10 0.27 5.11
C TRP A 95 -10.80 1.06 6.38
N GLN A 96 -11.50 0.79 7.49
CA GLN A 96 -11.33 1.49 8.76
C GLN A 96 -9.95 1.28 9.41
N GLN A 97 -9.21 0.23 9.02
CA GLN A 97 -7.88 -0.04 9.55
C GLN A 97 -6.87 1.03 9.14
N GLU A 98 -7.12 1.70 8.02
CA GLU A 98 -6.19 2.65 7.40
C GLU A 98 -6.77 4.06 7.22
N HIS A 99 -8.09 4.21 7.41
CA HIS A 99 -8.80 5.46 7.17
C HIS A 99 -9.77 5.78 8.29
N LYS A 100 -9.93 7.08 8.56
CA LYS A 100 -10.99 7.55 9.46
C LYS A 100 -12.33 7.41 8.76
N LEU A 101 -13.26 6.71 9.40
CA LEU A 101 -14.63 6.63 8.90
C LEU A 101 -15.40 7.92 9.27
N PRO A 102 -16.37 8.32 8.44
CA PRO A 102 -17.34 9.35 8.82
C PRO A 102 -18.09 8.93 10.09
N SER A 103 -18.44 9.90 10.96
CA SER A 103 -19.19 9.66 12.19
C SER A 103 -20.53 8.94 11.95
N LEU A 104 -21.16 9.17 10.80
CA LEU A 104 -22.39 8.49 10.38
C LEU A 104 -22.25 6.96 10.30
N VAL A 105 -21.07 6.46 9.91
CA VAL A 105 -20.79 5.02 9.82
C VAL A 105 -20.58 4.42 11.22
N HIS A 106 -20.09 5.22 12.18
CA HIS A 106 -19.97 4.80 13.58
C HIS A 106 -21.32 4.80 14.33
N ALA A 107 -22.25 5.69 13.96
CA ALA A 107 -23.46 5.97 14.75
C ALA A 107 -24.72 5.18 14.33
N GLY A 108 -24.65 4.25 13.38
CA GLY A 108 -25.89 3.65 12.82
C GLY A 108 -25.81 2.28 12.17
N TYR A 109 -24.72 1.52 12.30
CA TYR A 109 -24.55 0.23 11.60
C TYR A 109 -24.26 -0.97 12.52
N TRP A 110 -24.73 -0.92 13.76
CA TRP A 110 -24.62 -2.05 14.71
C TRP A 110 -25.97 -2.38 15.35
N GLY A 111 -27.02 -2.42 14.54
CA GLY A 111 -28.36 -2.84 14.94
C GLY A 111 -28.83 -4.04 14.12
N ASN A 112 -28.43 -5.23 14.56
CA ASN A 112 -29.20 -6.48 14.60
C ASN A 112 -28.40 -7.52 15.39
#